data_AF-A0A655XMJ4-F1
#
_entry.id   AF-A0A655XMJ4-F1
#
_cell.length_a   1.000
_cell.length_b   1.000
_cell.length_c   1.000
_cell.angle_alpha   90.00
_cell.angle_beta   90.00
_cell.angle_gamma   90.00
#
_symmetry.space_group_name_H-M   'P 1'
#
loop_
_entity.id
_entity.type
_entity.pdbx_description
1 polymer ?
#
loop_
_entity_poly.entity_id
_entity_poly.type
_entity_poly.pdbx_seq_one_letter_code
_entity_poly.pdbx_strand_id
1 'polypeptide(L)'
;MKGAQCSINPDVAAACLAFADAQKPAGYICIAPTIIPMIYGEAAQGTIGNDHGTAAAFNQLGGQHVDCPVEGIVFDERHKVLSTPAYMLAENISQAASGIEKLVERLLQLA
;
A
#
# COMPACT_ATOMS: atom_id res chain seq x y z
N MET A 1 8.68 10.36 16.47
CA MET A 1 7.96 9.26 15.78
C MET A 1 8.93 8.11 15.57
N LYS A 2 8.48 6.84 15.60
CA LYS A 2 9.39 5.68 15.52
C LYS A 2 9.83 5.30 14.09
N GLY A 3 9.22 5.86 13.04
CA GLY A 3 9.66 5.64 11.65
C GLY A 3 9.77 4.15 11.30
N ALA A 4 10.92 3.72 10.77
CA ALA A 4 11.22 2.32 10.47
C ALA A 4 11.25 1.37 11.69
N GLN A 5 11.18 1.90 12.92
CA GLN A 5 11.04 1.12 14.16
C GLN A 5 9.57 1.05 14.62
N CYS A 6 8.62 1.18 13.69
CA CYS A 6 7.20 1.07 13.99
C CYS A 6 6.79 -0.38 14.29
N SER A 7 5.63 -0.51 14.93
CA SER A 7 4.99 -1.79 15.20
C SER A 7 3.55 -1.71 14.71
N ILE A 8 3.06 -2.78 14.09
CA ILE A 8 1.66 -2.89 13.66
C ILE A 8 0.83 -3.34 14.85
N ASN A 9 -0.41 -2.85 14.94
CA ASN A 9 -1.38 -3.40 15.87
C ASN A 9 -1.51 -4.93 15.63
N PRO A 10 -1.45 -5.78 16.67
CA PRO A 10 -1.46 -7.23 16.51
C PRO A 10 -2.67 -7.79 15.76
N ASP A 11 -3.87 -7.24 15.98
CA ASP A 11 -5.09 -7.70 15.32
C ASP A 11 -5.09 -7.35 13.84
N VAL A 12 -4.58 -6.16 13.49
CA VAL A 12 -4.38 -5.74 12.09
C VAL A 12 -3.35 -6.64 11.40
N ALA A 13 -2.22 -6.90 12.06
CA ALA A 13 -1.18 -7.78 11.52
C ALA A 13 -1.73 -9.19 11.28
N ALA A 14 -2.45 -9.76 12.24
CA ALA A 14 -3.06 -11.08 12.12
C ALA A 14 -4.06 -11.15 10.96
N ALA A 15 -4.93 -10.14 10.81
CA ALA A 15 -5.88 -10.09 9.71
C ALA A 15 -5.19 -9.99 8.34
N CYS A 16 -4.20 -9.10 8.20
CA CYS A 16 -3.45 -8.92 6.96
C CYS A 16 -2.65 -10.18 6.57
N LEU A 17 -1.99 -10.82 7.53
CA LEU A 17 -1.28 -12.09 7.32
C LEU A 17 -2.22 -13.20 6.88
N ALA A 18 -3.39 -13.34 7.52
CA ALA A 18 -4.37 -14.34 7.13
C ALA A 18 -4.88 -14.14 5.67
N PHE A 19 -4.99 -12.90 5.20
CA PHE A 19 -5.29 -12.61 3.79
C PHE A 19 -4.14 -12.98 2.86
N ALA A 20 -2.90 -12.67 3.24
CA ALA A 20 -1.71 -13.02 2.49
C ALA A 20 -1.54 -14.54 2.36
N ASP A 21 -1.68 -15.28 3.46
CA ASP A 21 -1.59 -16.75 3.48
C ASP A 21 -2.69 -17.41 2.63
N ALA A 22 -3.89 -16.84 2.66
CA ALA A 22 -5.01 -17.28 1.81
C ALA A 22 -4.90 -16.81 0.35
N GLN A 23 -3.84 -16.08 -0.02
CA GLN A 23 -3.64 -15.53 -1.37
C GLN A 23 -4.84 -14.70 -1.85
N LYS A 24 -5.47 -13.98 -0.92
CA LYS A 24 -6.59 -13.07 -1.19
C LYS A 24 -6.05 -11.69 -1.54
N PRO A 25 -6.62 -11.00 -2.54
CA PRO A 25 -6.17 -9.68 -2.90
C PRO A 25 -6.46 -8.67 -1.77
N ALA A 26 -5.58 -7.70 -1.58
CA ALA A 26 -5.70 -6.68 -0.54
C ALA A 26 -5.35 -5.28 -1.08
N GLY A 27 -6.05 -4.26 -0.58
CA GLY A 27 -5.85 -2.87 -0.98
C GLY A 27 -5.40 -1.99 0.19
N TYR A 28 -4.37 -1.17 -0.03
CA TYR A 28 -3.83 -0.22 0.96
C TYR A 28 -3.84 1.20 0.40
N ILE A 29 -4.33 2.17 1.16
CA ILE A 29 -4.60 3.52 0.65
C ILE A 29 -3.90 4.57 1.51
N CYS A 30 -3.36 5.62 0.89
CA CYS A 30 -2.73 6.76 1.58
C CYS A 30 -1.45 6.36 2.33
N ILE A 31 -1.44 6.44 3.66
CA ILE A 31 -0.28 6.04 4.49
C ILE A 31 -0.30 4.54 4.84
N ALA A 32 -1.43 3.86 4.68
CA ALA A 32 -1.56 2.43 4.98
C ALA A 32 -0.57 1.53 4.22
N PRO A 33 -0.13 1.83 2.98
CA PRO A 33 0.89 1.04 2.29
C PRO A 33 2.20 0.88 3.06
N THR A 34 2.52 1.79 4.00
CA THR A 34 3.76 1.69 4.81
C THR A 34 3.92 0.38 5.58
N ILE A 35 2.84 -0.36 5.85
CA ILE A 35 2.91 -1.67 6.51
C ILE A 35 3.05 -2.86 5.55
N ILE A 36 2.93 -2.66 4.24
CA ILE A 36 3.07 -3.72 3.22
C ILE A 36 4.37 -4.53 3.41
N PRO A 37 5.56 -3.90 3.58
CA PRO A 37 6.80 -4.67 3.71
C PRO A 37 6.83 -5.58 4.93
N MET A 38 6.15 -5.17 6.00
CA MET A 38 6.09 -5.93 7.26
C MET A 38 5.10 -7.10 7.21
N ILE A 39 4.13 -7.07 6.29
CA ILE A 39 3.12 -8.14 6.12
C ILE A 39 3.55 -9.14 5.05
N TYR A 40 4.00 -8.65 3.89
CA TYR A 40 4.26 -9.48 2.70
C TYR A 40 5.75 -9.79 2.50
N GLY A 41 6.63 -9.17 3.28
CA GLY A 41 8.06 -9.47 3.28
C GLY A 41 8.84 -8.78 2.16
N GLU A 42 10.03 -9.33 1.90
CA GLU A 42 11.02 -8.69 1.03
C GLU A 42 10.52 -8.52 -0.41
N ALA A 43 10.84 -7.34 -0.96
CA ALA A 43 10.47 -6.93 -2.32
C ALA A 43 8.95 -6.84 -2.56
N ALA A 44 8.13 -6.73 -1.51
CA ALA A 44 6.72 -6.38 -1.68
C ALA A 44 6.60 -4.96 -2.26
N GLN A 45 5.87 -4.83 -3.36
CA GLN A 45 5.71 -3.57 -4.08
C GLN A 45 4.52 -2.77 -3.54
N GLY A 46 4.68 -1.46 -3.49
CA GLY A 46 3.61 -0.55 -3.12
C GLY A 46 3.97 0.90 -3.35
N THR A 47 2.99 1.79 -3.20
CA THR A 47 3.19 3.23 -3.34
C THR A 47 2.58 3.97 -2.18
N ILE A 48 3.22 5.07 -1.78
CA ILE A 48 2.64 6.12 -0.94
C ILE A 48 2.51 7.45 -1.70
N GLY A 49 2.70 7.45 -3.03
CA GLY A 49 2.83 8.66 -3.83
C GLY A 49 4.28 8.91 -4.25
N ASN A 50 4.84 10.08 -3.92
CA ASN A 50 6.20 10.48 -4.30
C ASN A 50 6.96 11.19 -3.15
N ASP A 51 6.52 11.06 -1.90
CA ASP A 51 7.25 11.60 -0.75
C ASP A 51 8.54 10.80 -0.50
N HIS A 52 9.68 11.42 -0.76
CA HIS A 52 10.99 10.75 -0.66
C HIS A 52 11.28 10.19 0.74
N GLY A 53 10.86 10.87 1.81
CA GLY A 53 11.10 10.43 3.18
C GLY A 53 10.35 9.15 3.51
N THR A 54 9.07 9.10 3.17
CA THR A 54 8.20 7.94 3.39
C THR A 54 8.58 6.78 2.46
N ALA A 55 8.93 7.06 1.20
CA ALA A 55 9.44 6.06 0.27
C ALA A 55 10.74 5.41 0.77
N ALA A 56 11.68 6.20 1.30
CA ALA A 56 12.91 5.68 1.89
C ALA A 56 12.63 4.78 3.10
N ALA A 57 11.70 5.16 3.98
CA ALA A 57 11.30 4.33 5.13
C ALA A 57 10.63 3.02 4.68
N PHE A 58 9.77 3.07 3.66
CA PHE A 58 9.16 1.87 3.05
C PHE A 58 10.22 0.90 2.54
N ASN A 59 11.23 1.41 1.83
CA ASN A 59 12.34 0.59 1.32
C ASN A 59 13.23 0.04 2.45
N GLN A 60 13.48 0.82 3.52
CA GLN A 60 14.22 0.36 4.70
C GLN A 60 13.54 -0.81 5.43
N LEU A 61 12.21 -0.89 5.34
CA LEU A 61 11.42 -1.99 5.88
C LEU A 61 11.41 -3.24 4.97
N GLY A 62 12.16 -3.23 3.85
CA GLY A 62 12.30 -4.37 2.93
C GLY A 62 11.38 -4.32 1.71
N GLY A 63 10.59 -3.26 1.55
CA GLY A 63 9.70 -3.08 0.43
C GLY A 63 10.37 -2.53 -0.83
N GLN A 64 9.62 -2.50 -1.92
CA GLN A 64 9.94 -1.78 -3.15
C GLN A 64 8.90 -0.68 -3.39
N HIS A 65 9.23 0.55 -2.99
CA HIS A 65 8.38 1.71 -3.29
C HIS A 65 8.41 2.02 -4.78
N VAL A 66 7.24 2.28 -5.35
CA VAL A 66 7.06 2.73 -6.73
C VAL A 66 6.36 4.08 -6.71
N ASP A 67 6.99 5.09 -7.32
CA ASP A 67 6.38 6.43 -7.44
C ASP A 67 5.10 6.34 -8.27
N CYS A 68 4.03 6.97 -7.76
CA CYS A 68 2.71 6.87 -8.38
C CYS A 68 1.97 8.22 -8.29
N PRO A 69 1.36 8.70 -9.38
CA PRO A 69 0.49 9.88 -9.32
C PRO A 69 -0.79 9.59 -8.52
N VAL A 70 -1.52 10.64 -8.12
CA VAL A 70 -2.70 10.51 -7.24
C VAL A 70 -3.83 9.67 -7.85
N GLU A 71 -4.01 9.69 -9.16
CA GLU A 71 -4.99 8.89 -9.91
C GLU A 71 -4.48 7.48 -10.26
N GLY A 72 -3.24 7.17 -9.88
CA GLY A 72 -2.56 5.92 -10.16
C GLY A 72 -2.79 4.84 -9.10
N ILE A 73 -2.45 3.61 -9.47
CA ILE A 73 -2.36 2.47 -8.56
C ILE A 73 -1.06 1.71 -8.85
N VAL A 74 -0.52 1.05 -7.83
CA VAL A 74 0.57 0.08 -7.97
C VAL A 74 0.03 -1.30 -7.57
N PHE A 75 0.30 -2.30 -8.41
CA PHE A 75 -0.13 -3.68 -8.19
C PHE A 75 1.07 -4.61 -8.09
N ASP A 76 1.27 -5.18 -6.90
CA ASP A 76 2.18 -6.30 -6.68
C ASP A 76 1.46 -7.59 -7.09
N GLU A 77 1.73 -8.09 -8.29
CA GLU A 77 1.14 -9.32 -8.82
C GLU A 77 1.52 -10.56 -7.98
N ARG A 78 2.74 -10.60 -7.43
CA ARG A 78 3.24 -11.74 -6.66
C ARG A 78 2.47 -11.91 -5.35
N HIS A 79 2.16 -10.80 -4.68
CA HIS A 79 1.46 -10.81 -3.40
C HIS A 79 -0.03 -10.48 -3.49
N LYS A 80 -0.52 -10.14 -4.69
CA LYS A 80 -1.87 -9.63 -4.96
C LYS A 80 -2.23 -8.38 -4.15
N VAL A 81 -1.27 -7.47 -4.00
CA VAL A 81 -1.42 -6.26 -3.20
C VAL A 81 -1.56 -5.04 -4.10
N LEU A 82 -2.61 -4.25 -3.85
CA LEU A 82 -2.85 -2.98 -4.52
C LEU A 82 -2.59 -1.82 -3.58
N SER A 83 -2.04 -0.72 -4.11
CA SER A 83 -1.91 0.53 -3.36
C SER A 83 -2.15 1.77 -4.21
N THR A 84 -2.62 2.85 -3.58
CA THR A 84 -2.85 4.16 -4.22
C THR A 84 -2.54 5.32 -3.26
N PRO A 85 -2.02 6.46 -3.75
CA PRO A 85 -1.58 7.56 -2.88
C PRO A 85 -2.71 8.30 -2.15
N ALA A 86 -3.89 8.47 -2.76
CA ALA A 86 -4.99 9.27 -2.21
C ALA A 86 -4.51 10.60 -1.61
N TYR A 87 -4.85 10.91 -0.36
CA TYR A 87 -4.49 12.17 0.32
C TYR A 87 -3.00 12.34 0.65
N MET A 88 -2.13 11.38 0.31
CA MET A 88 -0.69 11.67 0.27
C MET A 88 -0.36 12.74 -0.78
N LEU A 89 -1.17 12.83 -1.85
CA LEU A 89 -0.96 13.75 -2.98
C LEU A 89 -2.21 14.57 -3.35
N ALA A 90 -3.42 14.10 -3.04
CA ALA A 90 -4.66 14.74 -3.49
C ALA A 90 -4.85 16.13 -2.87
N GLU A 91 -5.15 17.11 -3.71
CA GLU A 91 -5.53 18.48 -3.30
C GLU A 91 -7.04 18.63 -3.13
N ASN A 92 -7.83 17.71 -3.68
CA ASN A 92 -9.29 17.70 -3.59
C ASN A 92 -9.86 16.27 -3.58
N ILE A 93 -11.14 16.17 -3.23
CA ILE A 93 -11.83 14.87 -3.10
C ILE A 93 -11.93 14.12 -4.42
N SER A 94 -12.06 14.81 -5.56
CA SER A 94 -12.19 14.17 -6.87
C SER A 94 -10.91 13.46 -7.31
N GLN A 95 -9.74 14.05 -7.03
CA GLN A 95 -8.44 13.40 -7.25
C GLN A 95 -8.28 12.14 -6.39
N ALA A 96 -8.60 12.24 -5.09
CA ALA A 96 -8.54 11.09 -4.20
C ALA A 96 -9.49 9.97 -4.65
N ALA A 97 -10.72 10.32 -5.03
CA ALA A 97 -11.73 9.38 -5.52
C ALA A 97 -11.24 8.61 -6.76
N SER A 98 -10.62 9.31 -7.73
CA SER A 98 -10.13 8.67 -8.96
C SER A 98 -9.16 7.51 -8.72
N GLY A 99 -8.16 7.70 -7.86
CA GLY A 99 -7.21 6.62 -7.50
C GLY A 99 -7.85 5.50 -6.70
N ILE A 100 -8.73 5.85 -5.74
CA ILE A 100 -9.43 4.89 -4.89
C ILE A 100 -10.39 4.01 -5.69
N GLU A 101 -11.21 4.60 -6.56
CA GLU A 101 -12.15 3.88 -7.41
C GLU A 101 -11.43 2.90 -8.32
N LYS A 102 -10.33 3.33 -8.94
CA LYS A 102 -9.48 2.46 -9.77
C LYS A 102 -8.88 1.29 -8.97
N LEU A 103 -8.46 1.54 -7.74
CA LEU A 103 -7.97 0.49 -6.84
C LEU A 103 -9.08 -0.52 -6.51
N VAL A 104 -10.27 -0.04 -6.15
CA VAL A 104 -11.41 -0.90 -5.78
C VAL A 104 -11.89 -1.71 -6.98
N GLU A 105 -12.00 -1.10 -8.17
CA GLU A 105 -12.37 -1.81 -9.39
C GLU A 105 -11.38 -2.95 -9.68
N ARG A 106 -10.07 -2.66 -9.60
CA ARG A 106 -9.04 -3.69 -9.79
C ARG A 106 -9.10 -4.77 -8.72
N LEU A 107 -9.37 -4.41 -7.47
CA LEU A 107 -9.51 -5.37 -6.36
C LEU A 107 -10.66 -6.35 -6.62
N LEU A 108 -11.80 -5.85 -7.11
CA LEU A 108 -12.98 -6.67 -7.44
C LEU A 108 -12.72 -7.62 -8.62
N GLN A 109 -11.86 -7.26 -9.58
CA GLN A 109 -11.47 -8.14 -10.68
C GLN A 109 -10.58 -9.31 -10.25
N LEU A 110 -9.93 -9.19 -9.09
CA LEU A 110 -9.00 -10.20 -8.55
C LEU A 110 -9.66 -11.13 -7.51
N ALA A 111 -10.87 -10.79 -7.07
CA ALA A 111 -11.58 -11.43 -5.96
C ALA A 111 -12.39 -12.66 -6.38
#